data_AF-A0A6A4MNN0-F1
#
_entry.id   AF-A0A6A4MNN0-F1
#
_cell.length_a   1.000
_cell.length_b   1.000
_cell.length_c   1.000
_cell.angle_alpha   90.00
_cell.angle_beta   90.00
_cell.angle_gamma   90.00
#
_symmetry.space_group_name_H-M   'P 1'
#
loop_
_entity.id
_entity.type
_entity.pdbx_description
1 polymer ?
#
loop_
_entity_poly.entity_id
_entity_poly.type
_entity_poly.pdbx_seq_one_letter_code
_entity_poly.pdbx_strand_id
1 'polypeptide(L)'
;MRHYVHCYALHCLDEEASDALRRAFKERGENVGAWRQACYQPLVDIAAQQGWDIDAIFNAHPRLSVWYVPTKLRQLCHAERSGAVAVVASSSASGGVEHHLPF
;
A
#
# COMPACT_ATOMS: atom_id res chain seq x y z
N MET A 1 -6.43 5.25 20.57
CA MET A 1 -6.98 5.35 19.20
C MET A 1 -5.95 5.21 18.08
N ARG A 2 -4.68 5.65 18.22
CA ARG A 2 -3.68 5.63 17.12
C ARG A 2 -3.34 4.25 16.54
N HIS A 3 -3.48 3.17 17.32
CA HIS A 3 -3.05 1.82 16.90
C HIS A 3 -3.87 1.23 15.75
N TYR A 4 -5.12 1.65 15.54
CA TYR A 4 -6.05 1.09 14.54
C TYR A 4 -6.41 2.10 13.44
N VAL A 5 -5.70 3.22 13.35
CA VAL A 5 -5.99 4.27 12.36
C VAL A 5 -5.86 3.73 10.93
N HIS A 6 -4.90 2.86 10.65
CA HIS A 6 -4.78 2.24 9.32
C HIS A 6 -5.92 1.24 9.05
N CYS A 7 -6.38 0.47 10.03
CA CYS A 7 -7.58 -0.37 9.86
C CYS A 7 -8.82 0.47 9.52
N TYR A 8 -8.97 1.61 10.20
CA TYR A 8 -10.04 2.56 9.91
C TYR A 8 -9.89 3.23 8.54
N ALA A 9 -8.65 3.57 8.15
CA ALA A 9 -8.35 4.11 6.83
C ALA A 9 -8.73 3.13 5.72
N LEU A 10 -8.41 1.84 5.88
CA LEU A 10 -8.83 0.82 4.93
C LEU A 10 -10.34 0.79 4.79
N HIS A 11 -11.09 0.77 5.90
CA HIS A 11 -12.55 0.81 5.85
C HIS A 11 -13.11 2.07 5.18
N CYS A 12 -12.45 3.23 5.32
CA CYS A 12 -12.91 4.46 4.67
C CYS A 12 -12.60 4.49 3.17
N LEU A 13 -11.45 3.96 2.76
CA LEU A 13 -10.97 4.02 1.38
C LEU A 13 -11.53 2.87 0.52
N ASP A 14 -11.72 1.70 1.14
CA ASP A 14 -12.26 0.50 0.50
C ASP A 14 -12.98 -0.36 1.56
N GLU A 15 -14.27 -0.05 1.75
CA GLU A 15 -15.12 -0.75 2.70
C GLU A 15 -15.29 -2.24 2.33
N GLU A 16 -15.38 -2.55 1.04
CA GLU A 16 -15.56 -3.92 0.55
C GLU A 16 -14.33 -4.79 0.86
N ALA A 17 -13.11 -4.30 0.55
CA ALA A 17 -11.87 -5.00 0.89
C ALA A 17 -11.69 -5.13 2.40
N SER A 18 -12.03 -4.09 3.18
CA SER A 18 -12.01 -4.13 4.65
C SER A 18 -12.91 -5.24 5.20
N ASP A 19 -14.13 -5.34 4.67
CA ASP A 19 -15.12 -6.34 5.08
C ASP A 19 -14.73 -7.75 4.65
N ALA A 20 -14.23 -7.93 3.43
CA ALA A 20 -13.70 -9.20 2.96
C ALA A 20 -12.52 -9.67 3.84
N LEU A 21 -11.59 -8.77 4.18
CA LEU A 21 -10.46 -9.08 5.06
C LEU A 21 -10.93 -9.47 6.46
N ARG A 22 -11.91 -8.76 7.03
CA ARG A 22 -12.51 -9.09 8.34
C ARG A 22 -13.14 -10.48 8.33
N ARG A 23 -13.92 -10.82 7.29
CA ARG A 23 -14.54 -12.16 7.14
C ARG A 23 -13.47 -13.25 7.05
N ALA A 24 -12.49 -13.08 6.18
CA ALA A 24 -11.43 -14.06 5.97
C ALA A 24 -10.60 -14.35 7.23
N PHE A 25 -10.25 -13.32 8.01
CA PHE A 25 -9.53 -13.50 9.27
C PHE A 25 -10.41 -14.12 10.37
N LYS A 26 -11.71 -13.78 10.41
CA LYS A 26 -12.67 -14.41 11.33
C LYS A 26 -12.84 -15.89 11.04
N GLU A 27 -12.99 -16.27 9.77
CA GLU A 27 -13.15 -17.67 9.34
C GLU A 27 -11.93 -18.53 9.65
N ARG A 28 -10.73 -17.95 9.55
CA ARG A 28 -9.47 -18.63 9.93
C ARG A 28 -9.21 -18.67 11.44
N GLY A 29 -10.04 -18.02 12.27
CA GLY A 29 -9.81 -17.94 13.72
C GLY A 29 -8.57 -17.13 14.10
N GLU A 30 -8.15 -16.20 13.24
CA GLU A 30 -6.96 -15.38 13.45
C GLU A 30 -7.17 -14.33 14.56
N ASN A 31 -6.10 -14.01 15.28
CA ASN A 31 -6.18 -12.98 16.31
C ASN A 31 -6.24 -11.56 15.71
N VAL A 32 -6.71 -10.60 16.52
CA VAL A 32 -6.84 -9.18 16.12
C VAL A 32 -5.51 -8.58 15.67
N GLY A 33 -4.39 -9.03 16.24
CA GLY A 33 -3.05 -8.59 15.87
C GLY A 33 -2.69 -8.97 14.44
N ALA A 34 -2.98 -10.20 14.03
CA ALA A 34 -2.76 -10.69 12.67
C ALA A 34 -3.62 -9.93 11.65
N TRP A 35 -4.93 -9.79 11.92
CA TRP A 35 -5.84 -8.99 11.09
C TRP A 35 -5.35 -7.54 10.96
N ARG A 36 -4.97 -6.92 12.09
CA ARG A 36 -4.46 -5.55 12.12
C ARG A 36 -3.21 -5.40 11.25
N GLN A 37 -2.29 -6.36 11.23
CA GLN A 37 -1.12 -6.29 10.36
C GLN A 37 -1.51 -6.43 8.89
N ALA A 38 -2.45 -7.32 8.57
CA ALA A 38 -2.91 -7.52 7.21
C ALA A 38 -3.57 -6.27 6.60
N CYS A 39 -4.16 -5.38 7.41
CA CYS A 39 -4.72 -4.12 6.94
C CYS A 39 -3.69 -3.16 6.28
N TYR A 40 -2.38 -3.36 6.47
CA TYR A 40 -1.39 -2.51 5.80
C TYR A 40 -1.27 -2.78 4.30
N GLN A 41 -1.33 -4.05 3.87
CA GLN A 41 -1.05 -4.39 2.47
C GLN A 41 -2.03 -3.72 1.50
N PRO A 42 -3.36 -3.80 1.69
CA PRO A 42 -4.31 -3.15 0.77
C PRO A 42 -4.12 -1.63 0.70
N LEU A 43 -3.72 -0.99 1.80
CA LEU A 43 -3.44 0.45 1.80
C LEU A 43 -2.19 0.81 1.01
N VAL A 44 -1.17 -0.04 1.03
CA VAL A 44 0.03 0.14 0.22
C VAL A 44 -0.31 -0.05 -1.26
N ASP A 45 -1.15 -1.03 -1.59
CA ASP A 45 -1.63 -1.26 -2.96
C ASP A 45 -2.45 -0.06 -3.48
N ILE A 46 -3.32 0.53 -2.64
CA ILE A 46 -4.05 1.76 -2.96
C ILE A 46 -3.07 2.93 -3.19
N ALA A 47 -2.05 3.07 -2.34
CA ALA A 47 -1.04 4.11 -2.51
C ALA A 47 -0.26 3.93 -3.82
N ALA A 48 0.13 2.70 -4.17
CA ALA A 48 0.84 2.39 -5.40
C ALA A 48 0.05 2.81 -6.65
N GLN A 49 -1.27 2.61 -6.64
CA GLN A 49 -2.17 2.98 -7.73
C GLN A 49 -2.37 4.51 -7.85
N GLN A 50 -2.12 5.26 -6.78
CA GLN A 50 -2.33 6.72 -6.72
C GLN A 50 -1.03 7.52 -6.57
N GLY A 51 0.08 7.01 -7.12
CA GLY A 51 1.34 7.75 -7.18
C GLY A 51 2.16 7.76 -5.89
N TRP A 52 1.90 6.81 -4.98
CA TRP A 52 2.60 6.58 -3.71
C TRP A 52 2.46 7.68 -2.65
N ASP A 53 1.55 8.63 -2.83
CA ASP A 53 1.33 9.75 -1.90
C ASP A 53 0.21 9.43 -0.90
N ILE A 54 0.55 8.66 0.14
CA ILE A 54 -0.41 8.28 1.19
C ILE A 54 -0.92 9.47 2.01
N ASP A 55 -0.16 10.56 2.06
CA ASP A 55 -0.59 11.81 2.70
C ASP A 55 -1.72 12.47 1.93
N ALA A 56 -1.54 12.61 0.62
CA ALA A 56 -2.58 13.16 -0.26
C ALA A 56 -3.87 12.33 -0.16
N ILE A 57 -3.77 11.00 -0.12
CA ILE A 57 -4.92 10.09 0.02
C ILE A 57 -5.67 10.35 1.33
N PHE A 58 -4.96 10.45 2.46
CA PHE A 58 -5.60 10.76 3.74
C PHE A 58 -6.24 12.15 3.75
N ASN A 59 -5.55 13.15 3.22
CA ASN A 59 -6.03 14.54 3.19
C ASN A 59 -7.24 14.73 2.28
N ALA A 60 -7.34 13.96 1.19
CA ALA A 60 -8.47 14.03 0.26
C ALA A 60 -9.76 13.43 0.83
N HIS A 61 -9.67 12.50 1.79
CA HIS A 61 -10.84 11.81 2.31
C HIS A 61 -11.43 12.55 3.55
N PRO A 62 -12.71 12.99 3.54
CA PRO A 62 -13.30 13.83 4.61
C PRO A 62 -13.22 13.24 6.02
N ARG A 63 -13.26 11.91 6.14
CA ARG A 63 -13.17 11.20 7.44
C ARG A 63 -11.73 10.93 7.88
N LEU A 64 -10.75 11.05 6.98
CA LEU A 64 -9.35 10.72 7.25
C LEU A 64 -8.45 11.95 7.37
N SER A 65 -8.82 13.09 6.80
CA SER A 65 -8.02 14.32 6.80
C SER A 65 -7.69 14.86 8.20
N VAL A 66 -8.50 14.49 9.20
CA VAL A 66 -8.28 14.84 10.62
C VAL A 66 -7.33 13.88 11.34
N TRP A 67 -6.92 12.79 10.69
CA TRP A 67 -6.04 11.77 11.25
C TRP A 67 -4.63 11.88 10.68
N TYR A 68 -3.64 11.88 11.57
CA TYR A 68 -2.25 11.71 11.13
C TYR A 68 -2.05 10.32 10.51
N VAL A 69 -1.41 10.28 9.34
CA VAL A 69 -1.02 9.02 8.70
C VAL A 69 -0.05 8.26 9.62
N PRO A 70 -0.31 6.99 9.95
CA PRO A 70 0.57 6.19 10.79
C PRO A 70 1.99 6.07 10.23
N THR A 71 3.01 6.28 11.06
CA THR A 71 4.43 6.23 10.66
C THR A 71 4.79 4.92 9.96
N LYS A 72 4.29 3.79 10.48
CA LYS A 72 4.55 2.47 9.88
C LYS A 72 3.98 2.34 8.46
N LEU A 73 2.80 2.91 8.21
CA LEU A 73 2.19 2.89 6.87
C LEU A 73 3.04 3.69 5.88
N ARG A 74 3.48 4.90 6.26
CA ARG A 74 4.39 5.71 5.44
C ARG A 74 5.68 4.94 5.09
N GLN A 75 6.29 4.30 6.09
CA GLN A 75 7.51 3.52 5.90
C GLN A 75 7.32 2.37 4.90
N LEU A 76 6.18 1.66 4.97
CA LEU A 76 5.87 0.58 4.04
C LEU A 76 5.66 1.12 2.61
N CYS A 77 4.89 2.20 2.45
CA CYS A 77 4.72 2.83 1.13
C CYS A 77 6.05 3.30 0.53
N HIS A 78 6.95 3.88 1.34
CA HIS A 78 8.29 4.26 0.88
C HIS A 78 9.13 3.05 0.46
N ALA A 79 9.14 1.98 1.26
CA ALA A 79 9.91 0.78 0.96
C ALA A 79 9.45 0.12 -0.35
N GLU A 80 8.13 -0.06 -0.54
CA GLU A 80 7.56 -0.67 -1.75
C GLU A 80 7.78 0.22 -2.98
N ARG A 81 7.63 1.55 -2.85
CA ARG A 81 7.95 2.49 -3.94
C ARG A 81 9.40 2.36 -4.37
N SER A 82 10.33 2.35 -3.43
CA SER A 82 11.76 2.20 -3.73
C SER A 82 12.06 0.87 -4.42
N GLY A 83 11.42 -0.22 -3.99
CA GLY A 83 11.51 -1.52 -4.66
C GLY A 83 10.96 -1.49 -6.09
N ALA A 84 9.77 -0.90 -6.29
CA ALA A 84 9.14 -0.78 -7.60
C ALA A 84 10.00 0.04 -8.58
N VAL A 85 10.57 1.16 -8.12
CA VAL A 85 11.49 1.97 -8.94
C VAL A 85 12.75 1.19 -9.32
N ALA A 86 13.31 0.41 -8.38
CA ALA A 86 14.49 -0.41 -8.67
C ALA A 86 14.20 -1.47 -9.74
N VAL A 87 13.05 -2.16 -9.66
CA VAL A 87 12.63 -3.16 -10.66
C VAL A 87 12.49 -2.52 -12.04
N VAL A 88 11.81 -1.37 -12.15
CA VAL A 88 11.64 -0.66 -13.43
C VAL A 88 12.98 -0.21 -14.02
N ALA A 89 13.90 0.26 -13.18
CA ALA A 89 15.24 0.65 -13.61
C ALA A 89 16.05 -0.55 -14.15
N SER A 90 15.99 -1.70 -13.48
CA SER A 90 16.64 -2.95 -13.93
C SER A 90 16.05 -3.48 -15.24
N SER A 91 14.73 -3.42 -15.41
CA SER A 91 14.07 -3.81 -16.67
C SER A 91 14.46 -2.89 -17.83
N SER A 92 14.66 -1.60 -17.56
CA SER A 92 15.07 -0.61 -18.58
C SER A 92 16.52 -0.80 -19.03
N ALA A 93 17.41 -1.27 -18.14
CA ALA A 93 18.82 -1.51 -18.45
C ALA A 93 19.07 -2.75 -19.33
N SER A 94 18.09 -3.64 -19.45
CA SER A 94 18.22 -4.93 -20.16
C SER A 94 17.77 -4.86 -21.64
N GLY A 95 17.19 -3.74 -22.08
CA GLY A 95 16.58 -3.58 -23.42
C GLY A 95 17.48 -2.95 -24.49
N GLY A 96 18.78 -2.77 -24.26
CA GLY A 96 19.64 -1.95 -25.11
C GLY A 96 20.94 -2.63 -25.57
N VAL A 97 20.87 -3.77 -26.28
CA VAL A 97 21.99 -4.24 -27.13
C VAL A 97 21.44 -4.90 -28.41
N GLU A 98 20.80 -4.12 -29.29
CA GLU A 98 20.74 -4.44 -30.72
C GLU A 98 21.62 -3.44 -31.48
N HIS A 99 22.88 -3.79 -31.69
CA HIS A 99 23.71 -3.21 -32.73
C HIS A 99 24.45 -4.34 -33.44
N HIS A 100 23.71 -5.02 -34.32
CA HIS A 100 24.27 -5.92 -35.32
C HIS A 100 24.47 -5.14 -36.64
N LEU A 101 25.70 -5.26 -37.17
CA LEU A 101 26.33 -4.71 -38.39
C LEU A 101 27.04 -3.35 -38.23
N PRO A 102 28.23 -3.15 -38.85
CA PRO A 102 28.69 -3.75 -40.12
C PRO A 102 30.14 -4.30 -40.16
N PHE A 103 30.40 -5.31 -41.01
CA PHE A 103 31.31 -5.29 -42.19
C PHE A 103 31.33 -6.68 -42.87
#